data_AF-A0AA42AX30-F1
#
_entry.id   AF-A0AA42AX30-F1
#
_cell.length_a   1.000
_cell.length_b   1.000
_cell.length_c   1.000
_cell.angle_alpha   90.00
_cell.angle_beta   90.00
_cell.angle_gamma   90.00
#
_symmetry.space_group_name_H-M   'P 1'
#
loop_
_entity.id
_entity.type
_entity.pdbx_description
1 polymer ?
#
loop_
_entity_poly.entity_id
_entity_poly.type
_entity_poly.pdbx_seq_one_letter_code
_entity_poly.pdbx_strand_id
1 'polypeptide(L)'
;MRGITYSTSQNWIASNNNITQQQQHQSTKKALNTNTNYLNTTTKSSKTKQCPSFSIHSSKTLTPKTDTNPPLVVVGSANADIYVEIDRLPKEGETISAKTGQTLAGGKGANQAVCSGKLSYPTYFLGQVGEDAHGNLITNALKECGVVIDHLNTVSSVPTGHAVVMLQADGQNSIIIVGGANMSSWPNTLSDQDLDVIKKTGIVLLQREIPDSVNIQV
;
A
#
# COMPACT_ATOMS: atom_id res chain seq x y z
N MET A 1 -6.52 -5.64 28.71
CA MET A 1 -5.25 -4.88 28.70
C MET A 1 -5.57 -3.53 28.06
N ARG A 2 -5.76 -2.46 28.85
CA ARG A 2 -5.98 -1.11 28.30
C ARG A 2 -4.61 -0.60 27.83
N GLY A 3 -4.50 -0.20 26.57
CA GLY A 3 -3.29 0.41 26.02
C GLY A 3 -2.89 1.64 26.82
N ILE A 4 -1.61 1.99 26.77
CA ILE A 4 -1.04 3.17 27.44
C ILE A 4 -1.44 4.42 26.65
N THR A 5 -2.73 4.72 26.56
CA THR A 5 -3.25 5.96 25.99
C THR A 5 -3.67 6.87 27.13
N TYR A 6 -2.98 8.00 27.28
CA TYR A 6 -3.40 9.04 28.21
C TYR A 6 -4.68 9.70 27.67
N SER A 7 -5.81 9.39 28.30
CA SER A 7 -7.08 10.10 28.11
C SER A 7 -7.46 10.80 29.40
N THR A 8 -7.40 12.12 29.42
CA THR A 8 -7.95 12.94 30.50
C THR A 8 -9.47 13.06 30.33
N SER A 9 -10.24 12.25 31.06
CA SER A 9 -11.52 12.61 31.68
C SER A 9 -12.26 11.37 32.22
N GLN A 10 -13.27 11.64 33.04
CA GLN A 10 -13.65 10.95 34.28
C GLN A 10 -14.52 9.68 34.16
N ASN A 11 -14.40 8.86 35.22
CA ASN A 11 -15.42 8.04 35.90
C ASN A 11 -16.16 6.93 35.14
N TRP A 12 -15.75 5.69 35.41
CA TRP A 12 -16.63 4.53 35.33
C TRP A 12 -16.45 3.64 36.56
N ILE A 13 -17.52 3.48 37.34
CA ILE A 13 -17.59 2.70 38.58
C ILE A 13 -17.78 1.23 38.21
N ALA A 14 -16.94 0.35 38.76
CA ALA A 14 -17.00 -1.10 38.57
C ALA A 14 -17.89 -1.77 39.62
N SER A 15 -18.76 -2.70 39.20
CA SER A 15 -19.38 -3.70 40.06
C SER A 15 -18.76 -5.08 39.78
N ASN A 16 -18.23 -5.69 40.85
CA ASN A 16 -17.64 -7.02 40.88
C ASN A 16 -18.70 -8.12 40.72
N ASN A 17 -18.32 -9.25 40.11
CA ASN A 17 -18.63 -10.57 40.65
C ASN A 17 -17.63 -11.64 40.16
N ASN A 18 -17.11 -12.39 41.13
CA ASN A 18 -16.21 -13.54 41.00
C ASN A 18 -16.96 -14.77 40.49
N ILE A 19 -16.35 -15.57 39.60
CA ILE A 19 -16.44 -17.05 39.62
C ILE A 19 -15.12 -17.66 39.15
N THR A 20 -14.53 -18.48 40.04
CA THR A 20 -13.41 -19.39 39.85
C THR A 20 -13.89 -20.72 39.24
N GLN A 21 -13.17 -21.34 38.30
CA GLN A 21 -12.91 -22.80 38.30
C GLN A 21 -11.86 -23.25 37.28
N GLN A 22 -11.07 -24.24 37.72
CA GLN A 22 -9.97 -24.95 37.06
C GLN A 22 -10.47 -26.24 36.36
N GLN A 23 -9.70 -26.77 35.39
CA GLN A 23 -9.31 -28.19 35.14
C GLN A 23 -8.80 -28.33 33.68
N GLN A 24 -7.51 -28.60 33.38
CA GLN A 24 -6.81 -29.90 33.23
C GLN A 24 -7.51 -30.98 32.36
N HIS A 25 -6.95 -31.30 31.16
CA HIS A 25 -6.35 -32.62 30.83
C HIS A 25 -5.85 -32.78 29.36
N GLN A 26 -4.61 -33.30 29.26
CA GLN A 26 -4.06 -34.37 28.39
C GLN A 26 -4.14 -34.35 26.83
N SER A 27 -2.96 -34.17 26.25
CA SER A 27 -2.21 -35.09 25.36
C SER A 27 -2.95 -36.01 24.35
N THR A 28 -2.56 -35.93 23.08
CA THR A 28 -2.07 -37.10 22.32
C THR A 28 -1.31 -36.69 21.05
N LYS A 29 -0.12 -37.28 20.89
CA LYS A 29 0.72 -37.26 19.69
C LYS A 29 0.12 -38.20 18.64
N LYS A 30 0.20 -37.84 17.35
CA LYS A 30 0.35 -38.83 16.28
C LYS A 30 1.13 -38.24 15.11
N ALA A 31 2.37 -38.72 14.99
CA ALA A 31 3.16 -38.61 13.77
C ALA A 31 2.78 -39.76 12.85
N LEU A 32 2.71 -39.50 11.54
CA LEU A 32 2.86 -40.52 10.52
C LEU A 32 3.60 -39.92 9.32
N ASN A 33 4.72 -40.55 9.06
CA ASN A 33 5.67 -40.34 7.99
C ASN A 33 5.28 -41.31 6.86
N THR A 34 5.32 -40.92 5.59
CA THR A 34 5.69 -41.82 4.48
C THR A 34 6.02 -41.04 3.20
N ASN A 35 7.07 -41.53 2.56
CA ASN A 35 7.73 -41.04 1.36
C ASN A 35 6.98 -41.37 0.05
N THR A 36 7.26 -40.55 -0.97
CA THR A 36 7.47 -40.87 -2.40
C THR A 36 6.44 -41.75 -3.14
N ASN A 37 5.87 -41.23 -4.24
CA ASN A 37 6.34 -41.60 -5.59
C ASN A 37 5.62 -40.85 -6.72
N TYR A 38 6.42 -40.64 -7.77
CA TYR A 38 6.09 -40.23 -9.12
C TYR A 38 4.86 -40.94 -9.70
N LEU A 39 4.01 -40.17 -10.40
CA LEU A 39 3.17 -40.67 -11.49
C LEU A 39 3.07 -39.60 -12.57
N ASN A 40 3.75 -39.87 -13.69
CA ASN A 40 3.50 -39.25 -14.98
C ASN A 40 2.10 -39.65 -15.46
N THR A 41 1.25 -38.68 -15.77
CA THR A 41 0.07 -38.90 -16.59
C THR A 41 0.03 -37.88 -17.71
N THR A 42 0.41 -38.33 -18.91
CA THR A 42 0.03 -37.74 -20.17
C THR A 42 -1.48 -37.93 -20.35
N THR A 43 -2.25 -36.87 -20.65
CA THR A 43 -3.27 -36.88 -21.72
C THR A 43 -4.04 -35.55 -21.85
N LYS A 44 -4.18 -35.14 -23.12
CA LYS A 44 -5.32 -34.43 -23.74
C LYS A 44 -5.49 -32.92 -23.48
N SER A 45 -4.83 -32.16 -24.36
CA SER A 45 -5.42 -31.10 -25.21
C SER A 45 -6.75 -30.51 -24.73
N SER A 46 -6.68 -29.46 -23.92
CA SER A 46 -7.73 -28.44 -23.84
C SER A 46 -7.29 -27.22 -24.65
N LYS A 47 -8.18 -26.71 -25.50
CA LYS A 47 -7.96 -25.52 -26.33
C LYS A 47 -7.84 -24.31 -25.39
N THR A 48 -6.62 -23.92 -25.05
CA THR A 48 -6.32 -22.65 -24.40
C THR A 48 -6.60 -21.52 -25.38
N LYS A 49 -7.60 -20.67 -25.09
CA LYS A 49 -7.68 -19.34 -25.69
C LYS A 49 -6.40 -18.60 -25.30
N GLN A 50 -5.51 -18.44 -26.26
CA GLN A 50 -4.25 -17.73 -26.11
C GLN A 50 -4.57 -16.27 -25.80
N CYS A 51 -4.23 -15.80 -24.60
CA CYS A 51 -4.17 -14.36 -24.32
C CYS A 51 -3.17 -13.74 -25.32
N PRO A 52 -3.43 -12.53 -25.83
CA PRO A 52 -2.47 -11.87 -26.72
C PRO A 52 -1.15 -11.70 -25.96
N SER A 53 -0.17 -12.51 -26.32
CA SER A 53 1.21 -12.34 -25.90
C SER A 53 1.70 -11.03 -26.50
N PHE A 54 2.12 -10.07 -25.66
CA PHE A 54 2.95 -8.96 -26.11
C PHE A 54 4.30 -9.54 -26.52
N SER A 55 4.37 -10.04 -27.76
CA SER A 55 5.62 -10.42 -28.40
C SER A 55 6.38 -9.13 -28.70
N ILE A 56 7.35 -8.77 -27.87
CA ILE A 56 8.28 -7.67 -28.15
C ILE A 56 9.06 -8.10 -29.40
N HIS A 57 8.64 -7.60 -30.57
CA HIS A 57 9.42 -7.74 -31.79
C HIS A 57 10.64 -6.83 -31.65
N SER A 58 11.78 -7.44 -31.34
CA SER A 58 13.07 -6.80 -31.46
C SER A 58 13.34 -6.57 -32.94
N SER A 59 12.96 -5.39 -33.46
CA SER A 59 13.69 -4.70 -34.53
C SER A 59 12.99 -3.40 -34.92
N LYS A 60 13.52 -2.29 -34.40
CA LYS A 60 13.95 -1.14 -35.20
C LYS A 60 14.85 -0.32 -34.29
N THR A 61 16.12 -0.20 -34.68
CA THR A 61 17.08 0.70 -34.05
C THR A 61 16.53 2.11 -34.20
N LEU A 62 15.85 2.60 -33.16
CA LEU A 62 15.51 4.00 -33.04
C LEU A 62 16.83 4.72 -32.84
N THR A 63 17.27 5.44 -33.88
CA THR A 63 18.32 6.45 -33.71
C THR A 63 17.90 7.36 -32.56
N PRO A 64 18.76 7.62 -31.56
CA PRO A 64 18.38 8.40 -30.40
C PRO A 64 18.05 9.81 -30.86
N LYS A 65 16.76 10.14 -30.90
CA LYS A 65 16.35 11.54 -30.85
C LYS A 65 16.94 12.12 -29.57
N THR A 66 17.73 13.17 -29.72
CA THR A 66 18.13 14.03 -28.62
C THR A 66 16.91 14.84 -28.16
N ASP A 67 15.90 14.17 -27.65
CA ASP A 67 14.68 14.76 -27.12
C ASP A 67 14.41 14.04 -25.80
N THR A 68 14.65 14.70 -24.67
CA THR A 68 14.23 14.18 -23.37
C THR A 68 12.73 13.88 -23.46
N ASN A 69 12.33 12.62 -23.31
CA ASN A 69 10.91 12.26 -23.26
C ASN A 69 10.21 13.19 -22.26
N PRO A 70 9.12 13.88 -22.65
CA PRO A 70 8.35 14.69 -21.72
C PRO A 70 8.01 13.84 -20.49
N PRO A 71 8.20 14.36 -19.26
CA PRO A 71 8.12 13.53 -18.07
C PRO A 71 6.71 12.98 -17.85
N LEU A 72 6.60 12.09 -16.88
CA LEU A 72 5.35 11.67 -16.26
C LEU A 72 5.22 12.42 -14.94
N VAL A 73 4.05 13.00 -14.68
CA VAL A 73 3.69 13.51 -13.36
C VAL A 73 2.60 12.61 -12.79
N VAL A 74 2.84 12.04 -11.62
CA VAL A 74 1.81 11.35 -10.85
C VAL A 74 1.36 12.29 -9.74
N VAL A 75 0.08 12.67 -9.74
CA VAL A 75 -0.54 13.44 -8.65
C VAL A 75 -1.39 12.46 -7.86
N GLY A 76 -1.06 12.23 -6.59
CA GLY A 76 -1.66 11.08 -5.94
C GLY A 76 -1.32 10.79 -4.49
N SER A 77 -1.89 9.69 -4.04
CA SER A 77 -1.77 9.19 -2.67
C SER A 77 -0.44 8.48 -2.43
N ALA A 78 0.04 8.60 -1.19
CA ALA A 78 1.18 7.90 -0.62
C ALA A 78 0.75 7.29 0.72
N ASN A 79 0.73 5.95 0.82
CA ASN A 79 0.33 5.25 2.04
C ASN A 79 1.46 4.40 2.61
N ALA A 80 1.47 4.21 3.93
CA ALA A 80 2.12 3.04 4.53
C ALA A 80 1.11 1.89 4.60
N ASP A 81 1.38 0.80 3.89
CA ASP A 81 0.53 -0.39 3.90
C ASP A 81 1.03 -1.34 5.00
N ILE A 82 0.27 -1.42 6.09
CA ILE A 82 0.48 -2.28 7.25
C ILE A 82 -0.25 -3.60 6.99
N TYR A 83 0.50 -4.58 6.53
CA TYR A 83 0.01 -5.90 6.22
C TYR A 83 0.08 -6.80 7.46
N VAL A 84 -1.01 -7.51 7.75
CA VAL A 84 -1.08 -8.50 8.83
C VAL A 84 -1.75 -9.78 8.34
N GLU A 85 -1.13 -10.92 8.61
CA GLU A 85 -1.70 -12.23 8.28
C GLU A 85 -2.48 -12.78 9.46
N ILE A 86 -3.74 -13.13 9.22
CA ILE A 86 -4.67 -13.64 10.23
C ILE A 86 -5.38 -14.88 9.70
N ASP A 87 -5.86 -15.75 10.60
CA ASP A 87 -6.65 -16.91 10.16
C ASP A 87 -8.04 -16.51 9.67
N ARG A 88 -8.63 -15.50 10.31
CA ARG A 88 -9.94 -14.93 9.99
C ARG A 88 -10.04 -13.51 10.53
N LEU A 89 -10.99 -12.74 10.04
CA LEU A 89 -11.32 -11.43 10.64
C LEU A 89 -11.75 -11.57 12.10
N PRO A 90 -11.37 -10.61 12.98
CA PRO A 90 -11.86 -10.57 14.35
C PRO A 90 -13.36 -10.26 14.37
N LYS A 91 -14.07 -10.82 15.35
CA LYS A 91 -15.44 -10.39 15.68
C LYS A 91 -15.41 -9.12 16.51
N GLU A 92 -16.56 -8.46 16.65
CA GLU A 92 -16.71 -7.32 17.54
C GLU A 92 -16.25 -7.66 18.97
N GLY A 93 -15.41 -6.79 19.54
CA GLY A 93 -14.83 -6.97 20.89
C GLY A 93 -13.73 -8.03 21.00
N GLU A 94 -13.41 -8.75 19.94
CA GLU A 94 -12.41 -9.81 19.95
C GLU A 94 -10.99 -9.28 19.76
N THR A 95 -10.01 -9.93 20.40
CA THR A 95 -8.59 -9.76 20.11
C THR A 95 -8.02 -11.07 19.59
N ILE A 96 -7.39 -11.03 18.42
CA ILE A 96 -6.73 -12.21 17.81
C ILE A 96 -5.25 -11.91 17.61
N SER A 97 -4.43 -12.96 17.58
CA SER A 97 -3.01 -12.85 17.22
C SER A 97 -2.85 -12.93 15.71
N ALA A 98 -2.05 -12.03 15.15
CA ALA A 98 -1.56 -12.17 13.78
C ALA A 98 -0.41 -13.19 13.73
N LYS A 99 -0.27 -13.88 12.59
CA LYS A 99 0.83 -14.81 12.33
C LYS A 99 2.14 -14.07 12.06
N THR A 100 2.04 -13.02 11.25
CA THR A 100 3.13 -12.12 10.88
C THR A 100 2.54 -10.77 10.49
N GLY A 101 3.41 -9.76 10.39
CA GLY A 101 3.03 -8.47 9.85
C GLY A 101 4.24 -7.69 9.34
N GLN A 102 3.98 -6.78 8.41
CA GLN A 102 5.00 -5.94 7.81
C GLN A 102 4.40 -4.59 7.42
N THR A 103 5.20 -3.53 7.47
CA THR A 103 4.84 -2.23 6.94
C THR A 103 5.64 -1.97 5.67
N LEU A 104 4.95 -1.62 4.59
CA LEU A 104 5.52 -1.37 3.28
C LEU A 104 5.12 0.03 2.79
N ALA A 105 5.94 0.63 1.93
CA ALA A 105 5.49 1.79 1.16
C ALA A 105 4.43 1.34 0.15
N GLY A 106 3.35 2.12 0.04
CA GLY A 106 2.19 1.83 -0.78
C GLY A 106 1.41 3.10 -1.12
N GLY A 107 0.11 2.94 -1.40
CA GLY A 107 -0.73 3.98 -1.97
C GLY A 107 -0.72 3.97 -3.49
N LYS A 108 -1.88 4.21 -4.12
CA LYS A 108 -2.03 4.03 -5.57
C LYS A 108 -1.14 4.98 -6.37
N GLY A 109 -1.04 6.25 -5.95
CA GLY A 109 -0.18 7.23 -6.61
C GLY A 109 1.30 6.85 -6.52
N ALA A 110 1.79 6.61 -5.31
CA ALA A 110 3.17 6.19 -5.09
C ALA A 110 3.51 4.90 -5.86
N ASN A 111 2.62 3.91 -5.88
CA ASN A 111 2.82 2.68 -6.64
C ASN A 111 2.94 2.92 -8.16
N GLN A 112 2.12 3.83 -8.72
CA GLN A 112 2.23 4.23 -10.13
C GLN A 112 3.57 4.92 -10.42
N ALA A 113 3.98 5.85 -9.56
CA ALA A 113 5.23 6.58 -9.69
C ALA A 113 6.44 5.64 -9.60
N VAL A 114 6.47 4.75 -8.60
CA VAL A 114 7.51 3.73 -8.42
C VAL A 114 7.61 2.81 -9.63
N CYS A 115 6.48 2.38 -10.20
CA CYS A 115 6.47 1.53 -11.39
C CYS A 115 7.17 2.22 -12.57
N SER A 116 6.83 3.49 -12.82
CA SER A 116 7.46 4.28 -13.88
C SER A 116 8.95 4.56 -13.62
N GLY A 117 9.31 4.88 -12.38
CA GLY A 117 10.69 5.10 -11.97
C GLY A 117 11.55 3.86 -12.15
N LYS A 118 11.03 2.66 -11.82
CA LYS A 118 11.70 1.37 -12.09
C LYS A 118 11.94 1.11 -13.57
N LEU A 119 11.14 1.68 -14.46
CA LEU A 119 11.35 1.64 -15.91
C LEU A 119 12.32 2.74 -16.40
N SER A 120 12.94 3.48 -15.47
CA SER A 120 13.83 4.62 -15.75
C SER A 120 13.18 5.72 -16.58
N TYR A 121 11.85 5.85 -16.52
CA TYR A 121 11.14 6.95 -17.17
C TYR A 121 11.20 8.21 -16.29
N PRO A 122 11.45 9.41 -16.85
CA PRO A 122 11.46 10.65 -16.08
C PRO A 122 10.11 10.86 -15.36
N THR A 123 10.10 10.70 -14.04
CA THR A 123 8.86 10.63 -13.26
C THR A 123 8.94 11.57 -12.07
N TYR A 124 7.94 12.44 -11.94
CA TYR A 124 7.73 13.33 -10.82
C TYR A 124 6.53 12.85 -10.01
N PHE A 125 6.61 12.97 -8.69
CA PHE A 125 5.51 12.68 -7.79
C PHE A 125 5.09 13.92 -7.03
N LEU A 126 3.82 14.30 -7.20
CA LEU A 126 3.15 15.36 -6.46
C LEU A 126 2.20 14.69 -5.46
N GLY A 127 2.47 14.85 -4.17
CA GLY A 127 1.71 14.20 -3.10
C GLY A 127 2.00 14.83 -1.74
N GLN A 128 1.43 14.23 -0.70
CA GLN A 128 1.64 14.66 0.68
C GLN A 128 1.89 13.46 1.59
N VAL A 129 2.84 13.59 2.51
CA VAL A 129 3.10 12.65 3.61
C VAL A 129 3.14 13.40 4.93
N GLY A 130 2.96 12.69 6.05
CA GLY A 130 3.14 13.26 7.38
C GLY A 130 4.61 13.36 7.77
N GLU A 131 4.93 14.20 8.77
CA GLU A 131 6.25 14.23 9.40
C GLU A 131 6.42 13.07 10.40
N ASP A 132 6.47 11.84 9.87
CA ASP A 132 6.53 10.63 10.67
C ASP A 132 7.36 9.51 10.00
N ALA A 133 7.50 8.38 10.71
CA ALA A 133 8.26 7.23 10.21
C ALA A 133 7.67 6.63 8.92
N HIS A 134 6.36 6.73 8.72
CA HIS A 134 5.69 6.28 7.51
C HIS A 134 6.00 7.19 6.33
N GLY A 135 6.03 8.51 6.54
CA GLY A 135 6.44 9.48 5.54
C GLY A 135 7.89 9.26 5.10
N ASN A 136 8.78 9.00 6.05
CA ASN A 136 10.17 8.64 5.77
C ASN A 136 10.29 7.34 4.94
N LEU A 137 9.54 6.29 5.31
CA LEU A 137 9.51 5.02 4.58
C LEU A 137 9.13 5.23 3.10
N ILE A 138 8.07 5.99 2.84
CA ILE A 138 7.57 6.21 1.47
C ILE A 138 8.52 7.12 0.68
N THR A 139 9.02 8.19 1.30
CA THR A 139 9.99 9.12 0.71
C THR A 139 11.23 8.38 0.22
N ASN A 140 11.75 7.45 1.03
CA ASN A 140 12.90 6.65 0.64
C ASN A 140 12.57 5.69 -0.51
N ALA A 141 11.43 4.99 -0.46
CA ALA A 141 11.02 4.08 -1.52
C ALA A 141 10.86 4.76 -2.88
N LEU A 142 10.29 5.98 -2.92
CA LEU A 142 10.18 6.79 -4.14
C LEU A 142 11.56 7.18 -4.69
N LYS A 143 12.44 7.71 -3.83
CA LYS A 143 13.81 8.11 -4.19
C LYS A 143 14.65 6.95 -4.73
N GLU A 144 14.61 5.81 -4.05
CA GLU A 144 15.34 4.59 -4.47
C GLU A 144 14.91 4.08 -5.84
N CYS A 145 13.67 4.36 -6.25
CA CYS A 145 13.15 4.00 -7.56
C CYS A 145 13.36 5.09 -8.62
N GLY A 146 14.14 6.15 -8.35
CA GLY A 146 14.45 7.20 -9.30
C GLY A 146 13.30 8.19 -9.56
N VAL A 147 12.31 8.26 -8.67
CA VAL A 147 11.23 9.24 -8.75
C VAL A 147 11.72 10.58 -8.20
N VAL A 148 11.47 11.66 -8.93
CA VAL A 148 11.72 13.04 -8.47
C VAL A 148 10.60 13.46 -7.53
N ILE A 149 10.96 13.85 -6.32
CA ILE A 149 10.01 14.13 -5.23
C ILE A 149 10.02 15.58 -4.74
N ASP A 150 10.49 16.51 -5.58
CA ASP A 150 10.53 17.95 -5.25
C ASP A 150 9.13 18.52 -4.95
N HIS A 151 8.09 17.81 -5.36
CA HIS A 151 6.66 18.14 -5.18
C HIS A 151 5.96 17.24 -4.13
N LEU A 152 6.73 16.48 -3.34
CA LEU A 152 6.22 15.72 -2.20
C LEU A 152 6.26 16.57 -0.93
N ASN A 153 5.10 17.04 -0.49
CA ASN A 153 5.01 17.86 0.70
C ASN A 153 5.03 17.02 1.98
N THR A 154 5.71 17.51 3.01
CA THR A 154 5.66 16.95 4.37
C THR A 154 4.77 17.82 5.25
N VAL A 155 3.75 17.21 5.86
CA VAL A 155 2.74 17.87 6.67
C VAL A 155 2.93 17.49 8.14
N SER A 156 3.35 18.43 8.98
CA SER A 156 3.68 18.15 10.39
C SER A 156 2.47 17.91 11.30
N SER A 157 1.30 18.40 10.92
CA SER A 157 0.08 18.36 11.75
C SER A 157 -0.80 17.12 11.56
N VAL A 158 -0.50 16.28 10.57
CA VAL A 158 -1.35 15.13 10.17
C VAL A 158 -0.45 13.93 9.90
N PRO A 159 -0.80 12.71 10.37
CA PRO A 159 -0.03 11.52 10.06
C PRO A 159 -0.08 11.20 8.56
N THR A 160 0.93 10.48 8.08
CA THR A 160 0.94 9.88 6.75
C THR A 160 -0.27 8.97 6.57
N GLY A 161 -0.85 8.96 5.36
CA GLY A 161 -1.88 8.00 5.02
C GLY A 161 -1.39 6.58 5.24
N HIS A 162 -2.26 5.69 5.68
CA HIS A 162 -1.89 4.29 5.87
C HIS A 162 -3.10 3.38 5.69
N ALA A 163 -2.82 2.13 5.34
CA ALA A 163 -3.82 1.10 5.22
C ALA A 163 -3.45 -0.08 6.12
N VAL A 164 -4.42 -0.60 6.88
CA VAL A 164 -4.27 -1.88 7.58
C VAL A 164 -4.88 -2.95 6.69
N VAL A 165 -4.03 -3.79 6.12
CA VAL A 165 -4.41 -4.89 5.21
C VAL A 165 -4.39 -6.18 6.01
N MET A 166 -5.57 -6.69 6.30
CA MET A 166 -5.75 -8.00 6.93
C MET A 166 -5.88 -9.05 5.84
N LEU A 167 -4.90 -9.95 5.72
CA LEU A 167 -4.96 -11.08 4.79
C LEU A 167 -5.33 -12.37 5.53
N GLN A 168 -6.36 -13.05 5.03
CA GLN A 168 -6.81 -14.35 5.51
C GLN A 168 -6.10 -15.50 4.78
N ALA A 169 -6.06 -16.68 5.39
CA ALA A 169 -5.34 -17.84 4.85
C ALA A 169 -5.84 -18.34 3.47
N ASP A 170 -7.07 -17.98 3.09
CA ASP A 170 -7.68 -18.30 1.79
C ASP A 170 -7.38 -17.24 0.71
N GLY A 171 -6.58 -16.23 1.02
CA GLY A 171 -6.22 -15.14 0.12
C GLY A 171 -7.22 -13.99 0.08
N GLN A 172 -8.33 -14.05 0.83
CA GLN A 172 -9.23 -12.92 0.98
C GLN A 172 -8.60 -11.83 1.84
N ASN A 173 -8.88 -10.57 1.53
CA ASN A 173 -8.39 -9.43 2.31
C ASN A 173 -9.52 -8.52 2.80
N SER A 174 -9.22 -7.77 3.85
CA SER A 174 -10.01 -6.63 4.30
C SER A 174 -9.08 -5.49 4.64
N ILE A 175 -9.43 -4.28 4.20
CA ILE A 175 -8.55 -3.13 4.25
C ILE A 175 -9.26 -2.00 4.98
N ILE A 176 -8.60 -1.46 6.01
CA ILE A 176 -8.99 -0.23 6.67
C ILE A 176 -8.05 0.86 6.18
N ILE A 177 -8.57 1.96 5.67
CA ILE A 177 -7.76 3.07 5.16
C ILE A 177 -7.93 4.28 6.06
N VAL A 178 -6.81 4.90 6.43
CA VAL A 178 -6.74 6.22 7.05
C VAL A 178 -6.09 7.16 6.05
N GLY A 179 -6.86 8.11 5.52
CA GLY A 179 -6.38 9.01 4.47
C GLY A 179 -5.21 9.91 4.89
N GLY A 180 -5.19 10.34 6.15
CA GLY A 180 -4.11 11.15 6.71
C GLY A 180 -3.78 12.37 5.84
N ALA A 181 -2.49 12.61 5.63
CA ALA A 181 -1.96 13.66 4.76
C ALA A 181 -2.50 13.60 3.32
N ASN A 182 -2.89 12.42 2.79
CA ASN A 182 -3.45 12.36 1.43
C ASN A 182 -4.78 13.09 1.30
N MET A 183 -5.54 13.26 2.38
CA MET A 183 -6.88 13.87 2.38
C MET A 183 -6.93 15.22 3.08
N SER A 184 -5.81 15.74 3.58
CA SER A 184 -5.76 16.89 4.48
C SER A 184 -4.63 17.83 4.09
N SER A 185 -4.74 19.13 4.39
CA SER A 185 -3.65 20.10 4.18
C SER A 185 -3.24 20.34 2.72
N TRP A 186 -4.09 19.99 1.76
CA TRP A 186 -3.97 20.47 0.38
C TRP A 186 -4.32 21.96 0.30
N PRO A 187 -3.58 22.77 -0.48
CA PRO A 187 -3.96 24.16 -0.71
C PRO A 187 -5.23 24.22 -1.58
N ASN A 188 -6.01 25.30 -1.43
CA ASN A 188 -7.17 25.54 -2.30
C ASN A 188 -6.80 25.63 -3.78
N THR A 189 -5.58 26.10 -4.07
CA THR A 189 -4.98 26.13 -5.40
C THR A 189 -3.57 25.58 -5.31
N LEU A 190 -3.23 24.62 -6.18
CA LEU A 190 -1.88 24.10 -6.32
C LEU A 190 -0.90 25.24 -6.63
N SER A 191 0.34 25.11 -6.18
CA SER A 191 1.33 26.17 -6.39
C SER A 191 1.63 26.36 -7.89
N ASP A 192 2.09 27.55 -8.27
CA ASP A 192 2.50 27.80 -9.66
C ASP A 192 3.59 26.82 -10.12
N GLN A 193 4.47 26.40 -9.21
CA GLN A 193 5.52 25.42 -9.48
C GLN A 193 4.94 24.02 -9.78
N ASP A 194 3.95 23.59 -9.00
CA ASP A 194 3.24 22.33 -9.24
C ASP A 194 2.50 22.36 -10.58
N LEU A 195 1.77 23.45 -10.86
CA LEU A 195 1.04 23.61 -12.10
C LEU A 195 1.97 23.72 -13.32
N ASP A 196 3.15 24.31 -13.17
CA ASP A 196 4.15 24.42 -14.24
C ASP A 196 4.74 23.05 -14.63
N VAL A 197 5.08 22.19 -13.66
CA VAL A 197 5.58 20.84 -13.97
C VAL A 197 4.49 19.98 -14.62
N ILE A 198 3.24 20.11 -14.15
CA ILE A 198 2.07 19.45 -14.76
C ILE A 198 1.90 19.91 -16.21
N LYS A 199 1.93 21.21 -16.50
CA LYS A 199 1.73 21.73 -17.87
C LYS A 199 2.80 21.28 -18.87
N LYS A 200 4.01 20.98 -18.39
CA LYS A 200 5.16 20.57 -19.22
C LYS A 200 5.29 19.05 -19.37
N THR A 201 4.48 18.28 -18.66
CA THR A 201 4.51 16.82 -18.67
C THR A 201 3.92 16.27 -19.98
N GLY A 202 4.36 15.08 -20.39
CA GLY A 202 3.71 14.35 -21.49
C GLY A 202 2.52 13.52 -21.01
N ILE A 203 2.55 13.10 -19.74
CA ILE A 203 1.54 12.24 -19.14
C ILE A 203 1.26 12.74 -17.71
N VAL A 204 -0.02 12.85 -17.37
CA VAL A 204 -0.50 12.99 -15.99
C VAL A 204 -1.20 11.70 -15.60
N LEU A 205 -0.85 11.13 -14.45
CA LEU A 205 -1.59 10.01 -13.85
C LEU A 205 -2.24 10.45 -12.53
N LEU A 206 -3.54 10.21 -12.45
CA LEU A 206 -4.38 10.51 -11.29
C LEU A 206 -5.01 9.23 -10.74
N GLN A 207 -5.48 9.31 -9.49
CA GLN A 207 -6.26 8.26 -8.82
C GLN A 207 -7.32 8.90 -7.91
N ARG A 208 -8.18 8.07 -7.29
CA ARG A 208 -9.26 8.53 -6.38
C ARG A 208 -8.94 8.30 -4.90
N GLU A 209 -7.74 8.66 -4.47
CA GLU A 209 -7.27 8.54 -3.06
C GLU A 209 -6.78 9.87 -2.47
N ILE A 210 -7.06 10.98 -3.16
CA ILE A 210 -6.85 12.37 -2.71
C ILE A 210 -8.15 13.15 -2.96
N PRO A 211 -8.33 14.36 -2.42
CA PRO A 211 -9.54 15.14 -2.65
C PRO A 211 -9.79 15.40 -4.15
N ASP A 212 -11.04 15.26 -4.59
CA ASP A 212 -11.42 15.52 -5.98
C ASP A 212 -11.09 16.97 -6.40
N SER A 213 -11.09 17.92 -5.45
CA SER A 213 -10.71 19.32 -5.69
C SER A 213 -9.26 19.49 -6.14
N VAL A 214 -8.37 18.54 -5.83
CA VAL A 214 -6.98 18.54 -6.32
C VAL A 214 -6.95 18.00 -7.74
N ASN A 215 -7.60 16.85 -7.98
CA ASN A 215 -7.66 16.21 -9.30
C ASN A 215 -8.23 17.13 -10.38
N ILE A 216 -9.18 18.01 -10.06
CA ILE A 216 -9.81 18.95 -11.01
C ILE A 216 -8.86 20.08 -11.46
N GLN A 217 -7.80 20.37 -10.70
CA GLN A 217 -6.85 21.45 -11.01
C GLN A 217 -5.76 21.04 -12.01
N VAL A 218 -5.60 19.73 -12.23
CA VAL A 218 -4.55 19.11 -13.04
C VAL A 218 -5.06 18.89 -14.46
#